data_AF-A0A7V0XFV7-F1
#
_entry.id   AF-A0A7V0XFV7-F1
#
_cell.length_a   1.000
_cell.length_b   1.000
_cell.length_c   1.000
_cell.angle_alpha   90.00
_cell.angle_beta   90.00
_cell.angle_gamma   90.00
#
_symmetry.space_group_name_H-M   'P 1'
#
loop_
_entity.id
_entity.type
_entity.pdbx_description
1 polymer ?
#
loop_
_entity_poly.entity_id
_entity_poly.type
_entity_poly.pdbx_seq_one_letter_code
_entity_poly.pdbx_strand_id
1 'polypeptide(L)'
;MKNQMIWMSFALMAILLSCQAKTDKLSLLFDTMRGNFSSAAQAETDSTYYEIHLKMKPIWNMRQDGYWLYVEQSVAGWQHKPYRQRVYHLSKGEKDTLISEVYELSNPQKVIGACDEMQLLNGLTPDSLIKREGCAIFLT
;
A
#
# COMPACT_ATOMS: atom_id res chain seq x y z
N MET A 1 59.05 -0.60 30.30
CA MET A 1 58.31 0.61 29.90
C MET A 1 58.14 0.63 28.38
N LYS A 2 57.11 -0.04 27.86
CA LYS A 2 56.62 0.01 26.47
C LYS A 2 55.55 -1.08 26.40
N ASN A 3 54.30 -0.73 26.69
CA ASN A 3 53.10 -1.52 26.36
C ASN A 3 51.77 -0.81 26.73
N GLN A 4 51.82 0.46 27.13
CA GLN A 4 50.64 1.26 27.49
C GLN A 4 50.01 2.02 26.31
N MET A 5 50.45 1.79 25.07
CA MET A 5 50.07 2.61 23.89
C MET A 5 49.21 1.90 22.84
N ILE A 6 48.65 0.72 23.14
CA ILE A 6 47.79 -0.02 22.19
C ILE A 6 46.32 -0.04 22.63
N TRP A 7 45.99 0.40 23.85
CA TRP A 7 44.62 0.35 24.37
C TRP A 7 43.77 1.59 24.04
N MET A 8 44.34 2.66 23.46
CA MET A 8 43.58 3.89 23.12
C MET A 8 43.00 3.92 21.70
N SER A 9 43.29 2.92 20.86
CA SER A 9 42.79 2.89 19.46
C SER A 9 41.59 1.98 19.23
N PHE A 10 41.12 1.24 20.24
CA PHE A 10 39.97 0.34 20.11
C PHE A 10 38.64 0.94 20.59
N ALA A 11 38.67 2.09 21.29
CA ALA A 11 37.48 2.70 21.87
C ALA A 11 36.70 3.62 20.90
N LEU A 12 37.31 4.05 19.78
CA LEU A 12 36.65 4.97 18.83
C LEU A 12 35.84 4.27 17.72
N MET A 13 35.93 2.94 17.61
CA MET A 13 35.24 2.14 16.59
C MET A 13 34.02 1.38 17.13
N ALA A 14 33.52 1.74 18.32
CA ALA A 14 32.42 1.03 18.99
C ALA A 14 31.08 1.80 18.99
N ILE A 15 30.99 3.00 18.40
CA ILE A 15 29.78 3.85 18.46
C ILE A 15 28.94 3.77 17.15
N LEU A 16 29.35 2.99 16.15
CA LEU A 16 28.56 2.84 14.90
C LEU A 16 27.59 1.65 14.90
N LEU A 17 27.44 0.92 16.02
CA LEU A 17 26.50 -0.19 16.10
C LEU A 17 25.10 0.27 16.54
N SER A 18 24.24 0.38 15.51
CA SER A 18 22.88 -0.17 15.53
C SER A 18 21.76 0.71 16.10
N CYS A 19 21.45 1.83 15.43
CA CYS A 19 20.04 2.14 15.23
C CYS A 19 19.52 1.34 14.03
N GLN A 20 19.26 0.04 14.22
CA GLN A 20 18.39 -0.67 13.28
C GLN A 20 16.96 -0.23 13.61
N ALA A 21 16.46 0.79 12.91
CA ALA A 21 15.06 1.14 13.00
C ALA A 21 14.24 -0.10 12.60
N LYS A 22 13.46 -0.66 13.53
CA LYS A 22 12.53 -1.75 13.24
C LYS A 22 11.61 -1.25 12.11
N THR A 23 11.71 -1.85 10.93
CA THR A 23 10.87 -1.47 9.80
C THR A 23 9.41 -1.65 10.20
N ASP A 24 8.64 -0.57 10.13
CA ASP A 24 7.20 -0.68 10.29
C ASP A 24 6.63 -1.42 9.08
N LYS A 25 6.37 -2.71 9.24
CA LYS A 25 5.85 -3.59 8.18
C LYS A 25 4.56 -3.03 7.56
N LEU A 26 3.71 -2.38 8.36
CA LEU A 26 2.47 -1.80 7.85
C LEU A 26 2.75 -0.60 6.94
N SER A 27 3.67 0.29 7.35
CA SER A 27 4.11 1.41 6.50
C SER A 27 4.78 0.90 5.23
N LEU A 28 5.64 -0.11 5.34
CA LEU A 28 6.28 -0.72 4.17
C LEU A 28 5.24 -1.28 3.20
N LEU A 29 4.23 -2.00 3.70
CA LEU A 29 3.13 -2.52 2.86
C LEU A 29 2.37 -1.37 2.19
N PHE A 30 2.00 -0.35 2.96
CA PHE A 30 1.30 0.82 2.43
C PHE A 30 2.09 1.56 1.34
N ASP A 31 3.38 1.79 1.58
CA ASP A 31 4.28 2.42 0.60
C ASP A 31 4.49 1.55 -0.64
N THR A 32 4.50 0.22 -0.48
CA THR A 32 4.60 -0.74 -1.59
C THR A 32 3.32 -0.74 -2.43
N MET A 33 2.15 -0.66 -1.79
CA MET A 33 0.86 -0.78 -2.47
C MET A 33 0.41 0.52 -3.14
N ARG A 34 0.81 1.69 -2.63
CA ARG A 34 0.41 2.97 -3.24
C ARG A 34 1.22 3.22 -4.52
N GLY A 35 0.55 3.63 -5.59
CA GLY A 35 1.23 3.90 -6.86
C GLY A 35 0.38 3.63 -8.08
N ASN A 36 1.05 3.60 -9.22
CA ASN A 36 0.50 3.22 -10.51
C ASN A 36 1.32 2.04 -11.04
N PHE A 37 0.67 0.94 -11.37
CA PHE A 37 1.30 -0.29 -11.82
C PHE A 37 0.70 -0.72 -13.16
N SER A 38 1.46 -1.47 -13.94
CA SER A 38 0.99 -2.08 -15.19
C SER A 38 1.52 -3.51 -15.33
N SER A 39 0.70 -4.40 -15.89
CA SER A 39 1.12 -5.73 -16.35
C SER A 39 1.57 -5.73 -17.83
N ALA A 40 1.91 -4.57 -18.42
CA ALA A 40 2.33 -4.44 -19.82
C ALA A 40 3.39 -5.46 -20.25
N ALA A 41 4.49 -5.57 -19.49
CA ALA A 41 5.57 -6.50 -19.80
C ALA A 41 5.11 -7.97 -19.79
N GLN A 42 4.15 -8.32 -18.91
CA GLN A 42 3.56 -9.66 -18.88
C GLN A 42 2.70 -9.89 -20.13
N ALA A 43 1.83 -8.93 -20.48
CA ALA A 43 0.93 -9.04 -21.63
C ALA A 43 1.70 -9.05 -22.98
N GLU A 44 2.84 -8.36 -23.05
CA GLU A 44 3.75 -8.40 -24.20
C GLU A 44 4.40 -9.79 -24.34
N THR A 45 4.74 -10.43 -23.22
CA THR A 45 5.37 -11.76 -23.21
C THR A 45 4.36 -12.89 -23.43
N ASP A 46 3.16 -12.77 -22.86
CA ASP A 46 2.11 -13.79 -22.91
C ASP A 46 0.75 -13.15 -23.23
N SER A 47 0.35 -13.29 -24.49
CA SER A 47 -0.90 -12.73 -25.04
C SER A 47 -2.18 -13.32 -24.43
N THR A 48 -2.10 -14.37 -23.60
CA THR A 48 -3.27 -14.85 -22.85
C THR A 48 -3.64 -13.93 -21.68
N TYR A 49 -2.73 -13.03 -21.27
CA TYR A 49 -2.97 -12.01 -20.26
C TYR A 49 -3.28 -10.66 -20.90
N TYR A 50 -4.28 -9.97 -20.34
CA TYR A 50 -4.52 -8.58 -20.67
C TYR A 50 -3.48 -7.67 -20.01
N GLU A 51 -3.11 -6.57 -20.68
CA GLU A 51 -2.44 -5.46 -20.00
C GLU A 51 -3.45 -4.76 -19.08
N ILE A 52 -3.17 -4.81 -17.78
CA ILE A 52 -3.97 -4.21 -16.72
C ILE A 52 -3.19 -3.06 -16.11
N HIS A 53 -3.84 -1.91 -15.98
CA HIS A 53 -3.37 -0.82 -15.15
C HIS A 53 -4.06 -0.87 -13.79
N LEU A 54 -3.25 -0.78 -12.73
CA LEU A 54 -3.67 -0.71 -11.35
C LEU A 54 -3.23 0.63 -10.76
N LYS A 55 -4.18 1.43 -10.28
CA LYS A 55 -3.92 2.66 -9.54
C LYS A 55 -4.38 2.50 -8.10
N MET A 56 -3.55 2.90 -7.16
CA MET A 56 -3.81 2.79 -5.72
C MET A 56 -3.39 4.08 -5.04
N LYS A 57 -4.35 4.83 -4.51
CA LYS A 57 -4.12 6.17 -3.94
C LYS A 57 -4.54 6.25 -2.47
N PRO A 58 -3.70 6.83 -1.60
CA PRO A 58 -4.05 7.09 -0.21
C PRO A 58 -5.30 7.95 -0.10
N ILE A 59 -6.22 7.55 0.78
CA ILE A 59 -7.39 8.34 1.18
C ILE A 59 -7.43 8.45 2.70
N TRP A 60 -8.11 9.48 3.21
CA TRP A 60 -8.32 9.67 4.64
C TRP A 60 -7.03 9.63 5.49
N ASN A 61 -5.97 10.30 5.02
CA ASN A 61 -4.61 10.28 5.57
C ASN A 61 -4.48 10.68 7.06
N MET A 62 -5.54 11.25 7.65
CA MET A 62 -5.56 11.68 9.06
C MET A 62 -6.11 10.62 10.02
N ARG A 63 -6.54 9.45 9.51
CA ARG A 63 -7.04 8.36 10.35
C ARG A 63 -5.91 7.66 11.09
N GLN A 64 -6.24 7.09 12.25
CA GLN A 64 -5.31 6.40 13.15
C GLN A 64 -5.57 4.88 13.22
N ASP A 65 -6.61 4.39 12.56
CA ASP A 65 -7.01 2.97 12.56
C ASP A 65 -6.29 2.12 11.51
N GLY A 66 -5.47 2.75 10.67
CA GLY A 66 -4.74 2.08 9.60
C GLY A 66 -4.58 3.00 8.39
N TYR A 67 -4.07 2.44 7.30
CA TYR A 67 -3.96 3.14 6.03
C TYR A 67 -5.12 2.76 5.11
N TRP A 68 -5.65 3.74 4.40
CA TRP A 68 -6.74 3.53 3.47
C TRP A 68 -6.30 3.86 2.04
N LEU A 69 -6.67 2.99 1.09
CA LEU A 69 -6.32 3.13 -0.32
C LEU A 69 -7.60 3.04 -1.17
N TYR A 70 -7.84 4.03 -2.00
CA TYR A 70 -8.75 3.91 -3.12
C TYR A 70 -8.05 3.24 -4.31
N VAL A 71 -8.73 2.29 -4.95
CA VAL A 71 -8.12 1.38 -5.94
C VAL A 71 -8.96 1.34 -7.21
N GLU A 72 -8.31 1.52 -8.35
CA GLU A 72 -8.89 1.32 -9.68
C GLU A 72 -8.07 0.31 -10.49
N GLN A 73 -8.76 -0.61 -11.15
CA GLN A 73 -8.18 -1.54 -12.11
C GLN A 73 -8.91 -1.45 -13.44
N SER A 74 -8.15 -1.34 -14.51
CA SER A 74 -8.66 -1.18 -15.88
C SER A 74 -7.78 -1.92 -16.88
N VAL A 75 -8.37 -2.35 -17.98
CA VAL A 75 -7.61 -2.84 -19.15
C VAL A 75 -6.98 -1.64 -19.87
N ALA A 76 -5.80 -1.83 -20.45
CA ALA A 76 -5.16 -0.81 -21.29
C ALA A 76 -6.13 -0.26 -22.36
N GLY A 77 -6.18 1.08 -22.46
CA GLY A 77 -7.09 1.81 -23.34
C GLY A 77 -8.49 2.08 -22.78
N TRP A 78 -8.85 1.48 -21.64
CA TRP A 78 -10.17 1.60 -21.00
C TRP A 78 -10.11 2.17 -19.58
N GLN A 79 -9.15 3.06 -19.30
CA GLN A 79 -8.94 3.63 -17.96
C GLN A 79 -10.14 4.44 -17.44
N HIS A 80 -10.95 5.01 -18.34
CA HIS A 80 -12.20 5.71 -18.01
C HIS A 80 -13.38 4.77 -17.71
N LYS A 81 -13.15 3.45 -17.75
CA LYS A 81 -14.15 2.42 -17.45
C LYS A 81 -13.50 1.26 -16.68
N PRO A 82 -13.00 1.51 -15.47
CA PRO A 82 -12.36 0.48 -14.67
C PRO A 82 -13.35 -0.67 -14.43
N TYR A 83 -12.92 -1.91 -14.65
CA TYR A 83 -13.76 -3.08 -14.39
C TYR A 83 -13.84 -3.37 -12.88
N ARG A 84 -12.94 -2.81 -12.08
CA ARG A 84 -12.95 -2.95 -10.62
C ARG A 84 -12.50 -1.66 -9.95
N GLN A 85 -13.33 -1.20 -9.02
CA GLN A 85 -13.01 -0.16 -8.04
C GLN A 85 -13.18 -0.73 -6.64
N ARG A 86 -12.25 -0.45 -5.72
CA ARG A 86 -12.29 -0.91 -4.32
C ARG A 86 -11.76 0.17 -3.39
N VAL A 87 -12.06 0.01 -2.11
CA VAL A 87 -11.30 0.65 -1.04
C VAL A 87 -10.64 -0.44 -0.21
N TYR A 88 -9.35 -0.31 0.06
CA TYR A 88 -8.61 -1.20 0.95
C TYR A 88 -8.30 -0.50 2.26
N HIS A 89 -8.41 -1.23 3.37
CA HIS A 89 -7.96 -0.80 4.69
C HIS A 89 -6.84 -1.72 5.16
N LEU A 90 -5.67 -1.14 5.38
CA LEU A 90 -4.47 -1.83 5.84
C LEU A 90 -4.28 -1.56 7.33
N SER A 91 -4.26 -2.61 8.14
CA SER A 91 -4.11 -2.48 9.60
C SER A 91 -3.21 -3.59 10.18
N LYS A 92 -2.82 -3.43 11.46
CA LYS A 92 -2.08 -4.45 12.21
C LYS A 92 -3.07 -5.37 12.91
N GLY A 93 -2.89 -6.68 12.73
CA GLY A 93 -3.56 -7.73 13.48
C GLY A 93 -2.72 -8.27 14.64
N GLU A 94 -3.11 -9.42 15.16
CA GLU A 94 -2.35 -10.12 16.19
C GLU A 94 -1.03 -10.70 15.66
N LYS A 95 -0.06 -10.89 16.56
CA LYS A 95 1.22 -11.56 16.29
C LYS A 95 1.95 -11.00 15.06
N ASP A 96 1.91 -9.68 14.87
CA ASP A 96 2.61 -8.97 13.78
C ASP A 96 2.05 -9.27 12.36
N THR A 97 0.86 -9.89 12.28
CA THR A 97 0.13 -10.10 11.01
C THR A 97 -0.38 -8.77 10.48
N LEU A 98 -0.26 -8.53 9.18
CA LEU A 98 -0.91 -7.39 8.51
C LEU A 98 -2.25 -7.84 7.94
N ILE A 99 -3.27 -6.99 8.06
CA ILE A 99 -4.61 -7.24 7.53
C ILE A 99 -4.87 -6.25 6.40
N SER A 100 -5.32 -6.76 5.25
CA SER A 100 -5.85 -5.95 4.15
C SER A 100 -7.32 -6.28 3.96
N GLU A 101 -8.20 -5.44 4.50
CA GLU A 101 -9.64 -5.57 4.33
C GLU A 101 -10.08 -4.93 3.02
N VAL A 102 -11.09 -5.53 2.39
CA VAL A 102 -11.60 -5.09 1.08
C VAL A 102 -13.01 -4.55 1.23
N TYR A 103 -13.25 -3.38 0.65
CA TYR A 103 -14.53 -2.71 0.64
C TYR A 103 -14.99 -2.37 -0.77
N GLU A 104 -16.30 -2.42 -0.99
CA GLU A 104 -16.98 -1.94 -2.19
C GLU A 104 -17.56 -0.55 -1.99
N LEU A 105 -17.73 0.15 -3.10
CA LEU A 105 -18.38 1.45 -3.18
C LEU A 105 -19.86 1.21 -3.48
N SER A 106 -20.75 1.93 -2.81
CA SER A 106 -22.19 1.88 -3.09
C SER A 106 -22.55 2.44 -4.47
N ASN A 107 -21.77 3.42 -4.97
CA ASN A 107 -21.94 3.97 -6.32
C ASN A 107 -20.59 4.22 -7.00
N PRO A 108 -19.93 3.17 -7.52
CA PRO A 108 -18.57 3.27 -8.07
C PRO A 108 -18.48 4.20 -9.29
N GLN A 109 -19.56 4.32 -10.07
CA GLN A 109 -19.59 5.15 -11.28
C GLN A 109 -19.38 6.65 -11.01
N LYS A 110 -19.71 7.13 -9.80
CA LYS A 110 -19.53 8.54 -9.42
C LYS A 110 -18.08 8.94 -9.17
N VAL A 111 -17.19 7.96 -8.98
CA VAL A 111 -15.81 8.20 -8.53
C VAL A 111 -14.77 7.60 -9.47
N ILE A 112 -15.17 7.23 -10.70
CA ILE A 112 -14.23 6.79 -11.73
C ILE A 112 -13.21 7.91 -12.01
N GLY A 113 -11.92 7.55 -12.07
CA GLY A 113 -10.84 8.52 -12.30
C GLY A 113 -10.38 9.24 -11.04
N ALA A 114 -10.97 8.91 -9.88
CA ALA A 114 -10.61 9.54 -8.61
C ALA A 114 -9.15 9.30 -8.19
N CYS A 115 -8.46 8.31 -8.77
CA CYS A 115 -7.02 8.15 -8.57
C CYS A 115 -6.19 9.32 -9.14
N ASP A 116 -6.73 10.05 -10.12
CA ASP A 116 -6.11 11.25 -10.69
C ASP A 116 -6.78 12.53 -10.17
N GLU A 117 -8.09 12.47 -9.87
CA GLU A 117 -8.90 13.59 -9.36
C GLU A 117 -9.52 13.29 -7.99
N MET A 118 -8.72 13.46 -6.93
CA MET A 118 -9.11 13.09 -5.55
C MET A 118 -10.38 13.80 -5.04
N GLN A 119 -10.75 14.95 -5.62
CA GLN A 119 -11.95 15.72 -5.24
C GLN A 119 -13.25 14.92 -5.50
N LEU A 120 -13.24 13.96 -6.43
CA LEU A 120 -14.35 13.06 -6.66
C LEU A 120 -14.69 12.20 -5.43
N LEU A 121 -13.73 12.03 -4.50
CA LEU A 121 -13.90 11.26 -3.27
C LEU A 121 -14.37 12.11 -2.08
N ASN A 122 -14.58 13.42 -2.24
CA ASN A 122 -14.94 14.31 -1.13
C ASN A 122 -16.22 13.89 -0.38
N GLY A 123 -17.17 13.26 -1.06
CA GLY A 123 -18.40 12.73 -0.46
C GLY A 123 -18.29 11.30 0.08
N LEU A 124 -17.16 10.62 -0.13
CA LEU A 124 -16.95 9.25 0.30
C LEU A 124 -16.52 9.22 1.76
N THR A 125 -17.23 8.41 2.56
CA THR A 125 -16.93 8.20 3.98
C THR A 125 -16.76 6.70 4.27
N PRO A 126 -15.99 6.32 5.31
CA PRO A 126 -15.84 4.91 5.68
C PRO A 126 -17.18 4.19 5.89
N ASP A 127 -18.14 4.84 6.55
CA ASP A 127 -19.46 4.26 6.84
C ASP A 127 -20.34 4.07 5.59
N SER A 128 -20.00 4.71 4.48
CA SER A 128 -20.68 4.52 3.18
C SER A 128 -20.16 3.32 2.40
N LEU A 129 -19.08 2.68 2.87
CA LEU A 129 -18.46 1.52 2.23
C LEU A 129 -19.16 0.22 2.62
N ILE A 130 -19.17 -0.74 1.70
CA ILE A 130 -19.74 -2.06 1.92
C ILE A 130 -18.57 -3.04 2.11
N LYS A 131 -18.41 -3.56 3.33
CA LYS A 131 -17.36 -4.54 3.64
C LYS A 131 -17.57 -5.84 2.86
N ARG A 132 -16.50 -6.37 2.27
CA ARG A 132 -16.49 -7.70 1.63
C ARG A 132 -16.11 -8.75 2.65
N GLU A 133 -17.11 -9.28 3.35
CA GLU A 133 -16.88 -10.31 4.36
C GLU A 133 -16.15 -11.53 3.80
N GLY A 134 -15.20 -12.07 4.57
CA GLY A 134 -14.36 -13.20 4.19
C GLY A 134 -13.32 -12.91 3.09
N CYS A 135 -13.20 -11.67 2.61
CA CYS A 135 -12.22 -11.28 1.58
C CYS A 135 -10.96 -10.61 2.15
N ALA A 136 -10.84 -10.51 3.48
CA ALA A 136 -9.64 -9.95 4.10
C ALA A 136 -8.42 -10.84 3.81
N ILE A 137 -7.31 -10.21 3.43
CA ILE A 137 -6.02 -10.88 3.24
C ILE A 137 -5.19 -10.69 4.50
N PHE A 138 -4.62 -11.78 5.01
CA PHE A 138 -3.71 -11.79 6.15
C PHE A 138 -2.30 -12.06 5.63
N LEU A 139 -1.37 -11.12 5.86
CA LEU A 139 0.01 -11.19 5.40
C LEU A 139 0.95 -11.36 6.60
N THR A 140 1.94 -12.26 6.47
CA THR A 140 2.90 -12.64 7.54
C THR A 140 4.33 -12.48 7.08
#